data_AF-A0AAX2IZN7-F1
#
_entry.id   AF-A0AAX2IZN7-F1
#
_cell.length_a   1.000
_cell.length_b   1.000
_cell.length_c   1.000
_cell.angle_alpha   90.00
_cell.angle_beta   90.00
_cell.angle_gamma   90.00
#
_symmetry.space_group_name_H-M   'P 1'
#
loop_
_entity.id
_entity.type
_entity.pdbx_description
1 polymer ?
#
loop_
_entity_poly.entity_id
_entity_poly.type
_entity_poly.pdbx_seq_one_letter_code
_entity_poly.pdbx_strand_id
1 'polypeptide(L)'
;MSKFPHKTPETLRQYFREKNLEQLIEINGSYGPHFENLENTIDRLTQEISTREEKLSGLLKGREELSQNYGKIVIEQEQYENNRSSIMSDSCTGAERYLALNALGKSPLDCYYSNSSRLQNEIDATYKKLNELNSHLALWKNQRSKAVSELKILNPIIDEKRKELEVNQQFTLGSN
;
A
#
# COMPACT_ATOMS: atom_id res chain seq x y z
N MET A 1 12.32 -9.90 3.63
CA MET A 1 13.60 -9.89 2.88
C MET A 1 14.08 -11.32 2.73
N SER A 2 14.49 -11.75 1.54
CA SER A 2 15.18 -13.04 1.31
C SER A 2 16.34 -13.18 2.31
N LYS A 3 16.60 -14.41 2.79
CA LYS A 3 17.69 -14.64 3.74
C LYS A 3 19.06 -14.57 3.06
N PHE A 4 19.10 -14.75 1.74
CA PHE A 4 20.31 -14.71 0.93
C PHE A 4 20.15 -13.76 -0.28
N PRO A 5 19.99 -12.44 -0.05
CA PRO A 5 19.54 -11.50 -1.08
C PRO A 5 20.54 -11.29 -2.24
N HIS A 6 21.81 -11.69 -2.07
CA HIS A 6 22.89 -11.49 -3.05
C HIS A 6 23.43 -12.81 -3.64
N LYS A 7 22.81 -13.95 -3.35
CA LYS A 7 23.29 -15.25 -3.84
C LYS A 7 22.45 -15.71 -5.03
N THR A 8 23.11 -16.06 -6.13
CA THR A 8 22.46 -16.81 -7.22
C THR A 8 22.17 -18.24 -6.76
N PRO A 9 21.22 -18.95 -7.40
CA PRO A 9 20.92 -20.35 -7.07
C PRO A 9 22.16 -21.26 -7.01
N GLU A 10 23.14 -21.04 -7.87
CA GLU A 10 24.38 -21.81 -7.96
C GLU A 10 25.29 -21.54 -6.76
N THR A 11 25.49 -20.26 -6.43
CA THR A 11 26.29 -19.88 -5.25
C THR A 11 25.62 -20.29 -3.93
N LEU A 12 24.28 -20.34 -3.91
CA LEU A 12 23.50 -20.81 -2.77
C LEU A 12 23.66 -22.33 -2.58
N ARG A 13 23.61 -23.10 -3.68
CA ARG A 13 23.87 -24.55 -3.67
C ARG A 13 25.26 -24.87 -3.12
N GLN A 14 26.28 -24.17 -3.61
CA GLN A 14 27.64 -24.38 -3.13
C GLN A 14 27.78 -24.04 -1.64
N TYR A 15 27.21 -22.91 -1.22
CA TYR A 15 27.19 -22.51 0.19
C TYR A 15 26.52 -23.56 1.10
N PHE A 16 25.40 -24.15 0.68
CA PHE A 16 24.74 -25.19 1.47
C PHE A 16 25.52 -26.52 1.47
N ARG A 17 26.21 -26.88 0.38
CA ARG A 17 27.04 -28.09 0.34
C ARG A 17 28.24 -28.03 1.30
N GLU A 18 28.81 -26.85 1.48
CA GLU A 18 29.94 -26.60 2.39
C GLU A 18 29.54 -26.67 3.88
N LYS A 19 28.24 -26.58 4.21
CA LYS A 19 27.74 -26.65 5.58
C LYS A 19 27.59 -28.10 6.06
N ASN A 20 27.68 -28.29 7.37
CA ASN A 20 27.36 -29.57 8.00
C ASN A 20 25.84 -29.76 8.15
N LEU A 21 25.40 -30.99 8.42
CA LEU A 21 23.97 -31.32 8.47
C LEU A 21 23.23 -30.54 9.58
N GLU A 22 23.82 -30.40 10.76
CA GLU A 22 23.23 -29.67 11.88
C GLU A 22 22.96 -28.19 11.53
N GLN A 23 23.94 -27.52 10.91
CA GLN A 23 23.80 -26.15 10.43
C GLN A 23 22.72 -26.02 9.36
N LEU A 24 22.57 -27.01 8.47
CA LEU A 24 21.53 -26.98 7.46
C LEU A 24 20.12 -27.16 8.05
N ILE A 25 19.98 -28.01 9.08
CA ILE A 25 18.72 -28.19 9.82
C ILE A 25 18.36 -26.91 10.56
N GLU A 26 19.33 -26.26 11.22
CA GLU A 26 19.11 -24.98 11.89
C GLU A 26 18.67 -23.89 10.90
N ILE A 27 19.34 -23.79 9.75
CA ILE A 27 18.96 -22.87 8.67
C ILE A 27 17.53 -23.19 8.21
N ASN A 28 17.16 -24.45 8.01
CA ASN A 28 15.82 -24.87 7.60
C ASN A 28 14.76 -24.45 8.64
N GLY A 29 14.97 -24.78 9.92
CA GLY A 29 14.07 -24.41 11.01
C GLY A 29 13.87 -22.89 11.12
N SER A 30 14.90 -22.11 10.81
CA SER A 30 14.83 -20.65 10.84
C SER A 30 13.94 -20.03 9.74
N TYR A 31 13.52 -20.79 8.71
CA TYR A 31 12.59 -20.29 7.69
C TYR A 31 11.14 -20.23 8.17
N GLY A 32 10.73 -21.05 9.15
CA GLY A 32 9.36 -21.04 9.68
C GLY A 32 8.91 -19.64 10.16
N PRO A 33 9.59 -19.06 11.17
CA PRO A 33 9.29 -17.70 11.65
C PRO A 33 9.46 -16.62 10.57
N HIS A 34 10.31 -16.88 9.58
CA HIS A 34 10.55 -15.95 8.48
C HIS A 34 9.35 -15.89 7.51
N PHE A 35 8.77 -17.04 7.14
CA PHE A 35 7.56 -17.09 6.33
C PHE A 35 6.36 -16.50 7.07
N GLU A 36 6.23 -16.78 8.37
CA GLU A 36 5.16 -16.19 9.18
C GLU A 36 5.22 -14.66 9.16
N ASN A 37 6.40 -14.07 9.34
CA ASN A 37 6.57 -12.61 9.24
C ASN A 37 6.27 -12.08 7.82
N LEU A 38 6.68 -12.81 6.78
CA LEU A 38 6.37 -12.44 5.40
C LEU A 38 4.88 -12.41 5.12
N GLU A 39 4.15 -13.46 5.51
CA GLU A 39 2.69 -13.53 5.33
C GLU A 39 1.98 -12.45 6.15
N ASN A 40 2.33 -12.28 7.42
CA ASN A 40 1.78 -11.20 8.27
C ASN A 40 1.98 -9.81 7.63
N THR A 41 3.14 -9.58 7.00
CA THR A 41 3.42 -8.32 6.31
C THR A 41 2.58 -8.18 5.03
N ILE A 42 2.44 -9.24 4.26
CA ILE A 42 1.62 -9.28 3.04
C ILE A 42 0.15 -9.05 3.38
N ASP A 43 -0.36 -9.69 4.42
CA ASP A 43 -1.75 -9.56 4.89
C ASP A 43 -2.03 -8.14 5.35
N ARG A 44 -1.15 -7.57 6.18
CA ARG A 44 -1.26 -6.17 6.61
C ARG A 44 -1.31 -5.20 5.43
N LEU A 45 -0.43 -5.38 4.43
CA LEU A 45 -0.42 -4.53 3.24
C LEU A 45 -1.70 -4.71 2.42
N THR A 46 -2.19 -5.94 2.30
CA THR A 46 -3.43 -6.25 1.57
C THR A 46 -4.64 -5.59 2.23
N GLN A 47 -4.72 -5.64 3.57
CA GLN A 47 -5.74 -4.93 4.34
C GLN A 47 -5.64 -3.42 4.15
N GLU A 48 -4.44 -2.85 4.24
CA GLU A 48 -4.25 -1.40 4.05
C GLU A 48 -4.65 -0.96 2.65
N ILE A 49 -4.32 -1.74 1.61
CA ILE A 49 -4.76 -1.49 0.23
C ILE A 49 -6.29 -1.48 0.16
N SER A 50 -6.96 -2.50 0.70
CA SER A 50 -8.42 -2.59 0.68
C SER A 50 -9.09 -1.40 1.35
N THR A 51 -8.63 -0.97 2.53
CA THR A 51 -9.16 0.23 3.21
C THR A 51 -8.96 1.50 2.38
N ARG A 52 -7.84 1.61 1.66
CA ARG A 52 -7.55 2.78 0.80
C ARG A 52 -8.40 2.78 -0.47
N GLU A 53 -8.67 1.61 -1.04
CA GLU A 53 -9.58 1.45 -2.19
C GLU A 53 -11.01 1.82 -1.80
N GLU A 54 -11.48 1.40 -0.63
CA GLU A 54 -12.77 1.82 -0.09
C GLU A 54 -12.83 3.34 0.08
N LYS A 55 -11.80 3.94 0.69
CA LYS A 55 -11.71 5.41 0.82
C LYS A 55 -11.77 6.08 -0.56
N LEU A 56 -11.02 5.58 -1.54
CA LEU A 56 -11.00 6.12 -2.89
C LEU A 56 -12.38 6.05 -3.55
N SER A 57 -13.09 4.92 -3.40
CA SER A 57 -14.45 4.76 -3.91
C SER A 57 -15.42 5.82 -3.33
N GLY A 58 -15.30 6.09 -2.03
CA GLY A 58 -16.07 7.15 -1.37
C GLY A 58 -15.75 8.55 -1.89
N LEU A 59 -14.46 8.86 -2.09
CA LEU A 59 -14.04 10.14 -2.66
C LEU A 59 -14.54 10.33 -4.10
N LEU A 60 -14.48 9.28 -4.93
CA LEU A 60 -14.99 9.31 -6.30
C LEU A 60 -16.50 9.53 -6.34
N LYS A 61 -17.24 8.87 -5.44
CA LYS A 61 -18.68 9.10 -5.29
C LYS A 61 -18.99 10.55 -4.89
N GLY A 62 -18.25 11.09 -3.91
CA GLY A 62 -18.39 12.49 -3.51
C GLY A 62 -18.10 13.47 -4.66
N ARG A 63 -17.18 13.12 -5.57
CA ARG A 63 -16.85 13.95 -6.75
C ARG A 63 -18.00 13.97 -7.74
N GLU A 64 -18.59 12.80 -7.95
CA GLU A 64 -19.76 12.65 -8.81
C GLU A 64 -20.96 13.42 -8.24
N GLU A 65 -21.24 13.29 -6.95
CA GLU A 65 -22.31 14.06 -6.28
C GLU A 65 -22.08 15.58 -6.39
N LEU A 66 -20.84 16.04 -6.22
CA LEU A 66 -20.49 17.44 -6.40
C LEU A 66 -20.72 17.90 -7.85
N SER A 67 -20.35 17.09 -8.84
CA SER A 67 -20.57 17.34 -10.26
C SER A 67 -22.06 17.44 -10.61
N GLN A 68 -22.87 16.51 -10.12
CA GLN A 68 -24.32 16.48 -10.35
C GLN A 68 -25.02 17.71 -9.74
N ASN A 69 -24.52 18.20 -8.61
CA ASN A 69 -25.05 19.40 -7.95
C ASN A 69 -24.61 20.72 -8.59
N TYR A 70 -23.74 20.71 -9.60
CA TYR A 70 -23.21 21.93 -10.21
C TYR A 70 -24.31 22.86 -10.73
N GLY A 71 -25.36 22.31 -11.36
CA GLY A 71 -26.49 23.12 -11.86
C GLY A 71 -27.20 23.89 -10.74
N LYS A 72 -27.34 23.28 -9.56
CA LYS A 72 -27.92 23.97 -8.39
C LYS A 72 -27.02 25.10 -7.90
N ILE A 73 -25.71 24.88 -7.91
CA ILE A 73 -24.72 25.88 -7.47
C ILE A 73 -24.70 27.09 -8.41
N VAL A 74 -24.91 26.89 -9.71
CA VAL A 74 -25.04 28.00 -10.67
C VAL A 74 -26.26 28.87 -10.34
N ILE A 75 -27.39 28.26 -9.98
CA ILE A 75 -28.60 29.00 -9.57
C ILE A 75 -28.35 29.77 -8.26
N GLU A 76 -27.72 29.12 -7.28
CA GLU A 76 -27.34 29.77 -6.00
C GLU A 76 -26.36 30.93 -6.23
N GLN A 77 -25.44 30.80 -7.20
CA GLN A 77 -24.52 31.87 -7.58
C GLN A 77 -25.23 33.07 -8.20
N GLU A 78 -26.23 32.84 -9.06
CA GLU A 78 -27.02 33.92 -9.64
C GLU A 78 -27.75 34.72 -8.54
N GLN A 79 -28.33 34.03 -7.56
CA GLN A 79 -28.94 34.66 -6.39
C GLN A 79 -27.91 35.44 -5.57
N TYR A 80 -26.73 34.88 -5.36
CA TYR A 80 -25.62 35.54 -4.67
C TYR A 80 -25.22 36.86 -5.37
N GLU A 81 -25.05 36.85 -6.70
CA GLU A 81 -24.70 38.06 -7.46
C GLU A 81 -25.82 39.10 -7.50
N ASN A 82 -27.08 38.67 -7.54
CA ASN A 82 -28.23 39.56 -7.44
C ASN A 82 -28.26 40.26 -6.09
N ASN A 83 -28.09 39.51 -5.00
CA ASN A 83 -28.02 40.07 -3.64
C ASN A 83 -26.83 41.02 -3.49
N ARG A 84 -25.66 40.63 -4.01
CA ARG A 84 -24.45 41.45 -4.01
C ARG A 84 -24.67 42.77 -4.75
N SER A 85 -25.29 42.71 -5.93
CA SER A 85 -25.61 43.88 -6.75
C SER A 85 -26.57 44.81 -6.03
N SER A 86 -27.61 44.27 -5.39
CA SER A 86 -28.57 45.03 -4.58
C SER A 86 -27.89 45.81 -3.45
N ILE A 87 -27.00 45.14 -2.69
CA ILE A 87 -26.22 45.76 -1.61
C ILE A 87 -25.33 46.91 -2.13
N MET A 88 -24.81 46.77 -3.36
CA MET A 88 -23.95 47.79 -3.97
C MET A 88 -24.73 48.97 -4.55
N SER A 89 -25.96 48.74 -5.02
CA SER A 89 -26.85 49.79 -5.56
C SER A 89 -27.58 50.58 -4.49
N ASP A 90 -27.76 50.01 -3.29
CA ASP A 90 -28.38 50.72 -2.17
C ASP A 90 -27.53 51.93 -1.74
N SER A 91 -28.22 53.00 -1.34
CA SER A 91 -27.63 54.25 -0.83
C SER A 91 -26.97 54.09 0.55
N CYS A 92 -26.83 52.86 1.04
CA CYS A 92 -26.18 52.50 2.30
C CYS A 92 -24.76 53.05 2.41
N THR A 93 -24.43 53.50 3.62
CA THR A 93 -23.13 54.06 3.97
C THR A 93 -22.05 52.97 4.01
N GLY A 94 -20.77 53.36 3.95
CA GLY A 94 -19.65 52.42 3.82
C GLY A 94 -19.59 51.33 4.92
N ALA A 95 -20.03 51.63 6.14
CA ALA A 95 -20.05 50.66 7.24
C ALA A 95 -21.20 49.64 7.12
N GLU A 96 -22.40 50.07 6.75
CA GLU A 96 -23.56 49.20 6.55
C GLU A 96 -23.34 48.27 5.36
N ARG A 97 -22.77 48.80 4.27
CA ARG A 97 -22.38 48.02 3.10
C ARG A 97 -21.34 46.96 3.44
N TYR A 98 -20.34 47.31 4.23
CA TYR A 98 -19.32 46.36 4.66
C TYR A 98 -19.92 45.21 5.48
N LEU A 99 -20.79 45.51 6.44
CA LEU A 99 -21.48 44.50 7.24
C LEU A 99 -22.39 43.61 6.39
N ALA A 100 -23.13 44.20 5.44
CA ALA A 100 -24.01 43.46 4.52
C ALA A 100 -23.22 42.52 3.59
N LEU A 101 -22.11 42.98 3.01
CA LEU A 101 -21.23 42.14 2.19
C LEU A 101 -20.60 41.02 3.01
N ASN A 102 -20.21 41.29 4.25
CA ASN A 102 -19.67 40.26 5.14
C ASN A 102 -20.75 39.22 5.50
N ALA A 103 -21.99 39.65 5.72
CA ALA A 103 -23.12 38.76 6.00
C ALA A 103 -23.54 37.91 4.79
N LEU A 104 -23.36 38.43 3.56
CA LEU A 104 -23.60 37.68 2.32
C LEU A 104 -22.69 36.44 2.20
N GLY A 105 -21.50 36.49 2.81
CA GLY A 105 -20.60 35.36 2.89
C GLY A 105 -19.83 35.08 1.61
N LYS A 106 -19.47 33.81 1.39
CA LYS A 106 -18.67 33.37 0.23
C LYS A 106 -19.55 33.01 -0.95
N SER A 107 -19.02 33.25 -2.15
CA SER A 107 -19.65 32.80 -3.40
C SER A 107 -19.86 31.27 -3.38
N PRO A 108 -21.05 30.78 -3.76
CA PRO A 108 -21.30 29.36 -3.98
C PRO A 108 -20.31 28.71 -4.96
N LEU A 109 -19.96 29.40 -6.06
CA LEU A 109 -18.94 28.91 -7.01
C LEU A 109 -17.55 28.83 -6.40
N ASP A 110 -17.13 29.82 -5.61
CA ASP A 110 -15.84 29.77 -4.92
C ASP A 110 -15.76 28.57 -3.96
N CYS A 111 -16.86 28.31 -3.23
CA CYS A 111 -16.96 27.16 -2.34
C CYS A 111 -16.91 25.84 -3.13
N TYR A 112 -17.61 25.78 -4.27
CA TYR A 112 -17.57 24.64 -5.17
C TYR A 112 -16.17 24.34 -5.68
N TYR A 113 -15.47 25.33 -6.25
CA TYR A 113 -14.13 25.12 -6.80
C TYR A 113 -13.12 24.75 -5.71
N SER A 114 -13.23 25.37 -4.53
CA SER A 114 -12.40 25.01 -3.38
C SER A 114 -12.64 23.56 -2.94
N ASN A 115 -13.90 23.12 -2.88
CA ASN A 115 -14.25 21.75 -2.49
C ASN A 115 -13.82 20.73 -3.55
N SER A 116 -14.04 21.05 -4.84
CA SER A 116 -13.64 20.23 -5.97
C SER A 116 -12.13 20.04 -6.02
N SER A 117 -11.36 21.13 -5.86
CA SER A 117 -9.89 21.07 -5.80
C SER A 117 -9.39 20.25 -4.61
N ARG A 118 -9.96 20.46 -3.41
CA ARG A 118 -9.61 19.67 -2.22
C ARG A 118 -9.85 18.18 -2.47
N LEU A 119 -11.02 17.84 -3.00
CA LEU A 119 -11.40 16.47 -3.26
C LEU A 119 -10.49 15.81 -4.29
N GLN A 120 -10.15 16.53 -5.37
CA GLN A 120 -9.21 16.05 -6.38
C GLN A 120 -7.82 15.81 -5.78
N ASN A 121 -7.32 16.72 -4.95
CA ASN A 121 -6.04 16.54 -4.25
C ASN A 121 -6.05 15.29 -3.34
N GLU A 122 -7.16 15.02 -2.64
CA GLU A 122 -7.31 13.83 -1.81
C GLU A 122 -7.36 12.53 -2.64
N ILE A 123 -8.03 12.56 -3.80
CA ILE A 123 -8.06 11.45 -4.76
C ILE A 123 -6.65 11.16 -5.25
N ASP A 124 -5.91 12.17 -5.70
CA ASP A 124 -4.56 12.03 -6.25
C ASP A 124 -3.59 11.50 -5.18
N ALA A 125 -3.67 12.03 -3.96
CA ALA A 125 -2.88 11.55 -2.83
C ALA A 125 -3.19 10.08 -2.49
N THR A 126 -4.46 9.69 -2.56
CA THR A 126 -4.90 8.31 -2.29
C THR A 126 -4.41 7.36 -3.38
N TYR A 127 -4.49 7.75 -4.66
CA TYR A 127 -3.92 6.97 -5.77
C TYR A 127 -2.42 6.78 -5.64
N LYS A 128 -1.68 7.85 -5.32
CA LYS A 128 -0.24 7.76 -5.10
C LYS A 128 0.09 6.75 -3.99
N LYS A 129 -0.64 6.82 -2.88
CA LYS A 129 -0.44 5.88 -1.76
C LYS A 129 -0.77 4.44 -2.15
N LEU A 130 -1.85 4.21 -2.90
CA LEU A 130 -2.19 2.88 -3.41
C LEU A 130 -1.08 2.31 -4.31
N ASN A 131 -0.52 3.12 -5.20
CA ASN A 131 0.59 2.70 -6.05
C ASN A 131 1.85 2.33 -5.26
N GLU A 132 2.18 3.12 -4.22
CA GLU A 132 3.27 2.79 -3.29
C GLU A 132 3.02 1.44 -2.58
N LEU A 133 1.83 1.26 -2.01
CA LEU A 133 1.46 0.03 -1.30
C LEU A 133 1.46 -1.19 -2.22
N ASN A 134 0.94 -1.07 -3.44
CA ASN A 134 0.96 -2.13 -4.44
C ASN A 134 2.39 -2.50 -4.85
N SER A 135 3.27 -1.51 -4.98
CA SER A 135 4.69 -1.74 -5.25
C SER A 135 5.37 -2.48 -4.09
N HIS A 136 5.08 -2.10 -2.85
CA HIS A 136 5.55 -2.81 -1.67
C HIS A 136 5.02 -4.24 -1.60
N LEU A 137 3.73 -4.44 -1.88
CA LEU A 137 3.11 -5.77 -1.90
C LEU A 137 3.79 -6.68 -2.94
N ALA A 138 4.04 -6.16 -4.14
CA ALA A 138 4.74 -6.88 -5.19
C ALA A 138 6.18 -7.26 -4.76
N LEU A 139 6.89 -6.33 -4.12
CA LEU A 139 8.21 -6.59 -3.53
C LEU A 139 8.14 -7.74 -2.53
N TRP A 140 7.21 -7.70 -1.56
CA TRP A 140 7.11 -8.73 -0.53
C TRP A 140 6.69 -10.10 -1.08
N LYS A 141 5.78 -10.13 -2.05
CA LYS A 141 5.45 -11.37 -2.79
C LYS A 141 6.66 -11.95 -3.51
N ASN A 142 7.50 -11.11 -4.12
CA ASN A 142 8.77 -11.53 -4.72
C ASN A 142 9.73 -12.09 -3.66
N GLN A 143 9.87 -11.45 -2.50
CA GLN A 143 10.72 -11.93 -1.41
C GLN A 143 10.26 -13.30 -0.89
N ARG A 144 8.94 -13.52 -0.78
CA ARG A 144 8.38 -14.84 -0.45
C ARG A 144 8.76 -15.89 -1.48
N SER A 145 8.60 -15.59 -2.78
CA SER A 145 8.96 -16.50 -3.86
C SER A 145 10.46 -16.87 -3.85
N LYS A 146 11.33 -15.90 -3.54
CA LYS A 146 12.77 -16.15 -3.37
C LYS A 146 13.05 -17.08 -2.18
N ALA A 147 12.46 -16.83 -1.03
CA ALA A 147 12.62 -17.68 0.15
C ALA A 147 12.16 -19.13 -0.12
N VAL A 148 11.05 -19.32 -0.85
CA VAL A 148 10.60 -20.66 -1.29
C VAL A 148 11.64 -21.32 -2.20
N SER A 149 12.23 -20.56 -3.12
CA SER A 149 13.26 -21.07 -4.03
C SER A 149 14.53 -21.48 -3.28
N GLU A 150 14.92 -20.71 -2.26
CA GLU A 150 16.03 -21.04 -1.37
C GLU A 150 15.79 -22.35 -0.61
N LEU A 151 14.57 -22.57 -0.06
CA LEU A 151 14.21 -23.83 0.58
C LEU A 151 14.19 -25.02 -0.37
N LYS A 152 13.71 -24.83 -1.62
CA LYS A 152 13.74 -25.86 -2.65
C LYS A 152 15.16 -26.31 -3.01
N ILE A 153 16.16 -25.46 -2.79
CA ILE A 153 17.58 -25.79 -2.94
C ILE A 153 18.12 -26.47 -1.68
N LEU A 154 17.76 -25.97 -0.50
CA LEU A 154 18.23 -26.46 0.79
C LEU A 154 17.79 -27.90 1.08
N ASN A 155 16.50 -28.20 0.90
CA ASN A 155 15.92 -29.49 1.30
C ASN A 155 16.59 -30.69 0.60
N PRO A 156 16.82 -30.69 -0.73
CA PRO A 156 17.54 -31.79 -1.38
C PRO A 156 18.96 -32.00 -0.84
N ILE A 157 19.69 -30.92 -0.50
CA ILE A 157 21.05 -31.02 0.04
C ILE A 157 21.05 -31.62 1.46
N ILE A 158 20.03 -31.30 2.26
CA ILE A 158 19.81 -31.95 3.56
C ILE A 158 19.54 -33.45 3.37
N ASP A 159 18.68 -33.81 2.42
CA ASP A 159 18.33 -35.20 2.15
C ASP A 159 19.53 -36.01 1.63
N GLU A 160 20.36 -35.44 0.75
CA GLU A 160 21.62 -36.02 0.28
C GLU A 160 22.57 -36.31 1.47
N LYS A 161 22.82 -35.32 2.33
CA LYS A 161 23.73 -35.48 3.49
C LYS A 161 23.20 -36.45 4.54
N ARG A 162 21.88 -36.54 4.73
CA ARG A 162 21.27 -37.55 5.62
C ARG A 162 21.55 -38.97 5.11
N LYS A 163 21.33 -39.20 3.80
CA LYS A 163 21.60 -40.51 3.18
C LYS A 163 23.08 -40.90 3.25
N GLU A 164 24.00 -39.97 3.04
CA GLU A 164 25.45 -40.23 3.17
C GLU A 164 25.84 -40.69 4.59
N LEU A 165 25.24 -40.10 5.62
CA LEU A 165 25.48 -40.48 7.02
C LEU A 165 24.88 -41.84 7.36
N GLU A 166 23.67 -42.15 6.87
CA GLU A 166 23.03 -43.47 7.04
C GLU A 166 23.83 -44.59 6.38
N VAL A 167 24.36 -44.35 5.17
CA VAL A 167 25.19 -45.32 4.45
C VAL A 167 26.53 -45.55 5.17
N ASN A 168 27.19 -44.48 5.65
CA ASN A 168 28.44 -44.61 6.41
C ASN A 168 28.25 -45.35 7.76
N GLN A 169 27.08 -45.23 8.40
CA GLN A 169 26.75 -45.99 9.60
C GLN A 169 26.50 -47.48 9.31
N GLN A 170 25.93 -47.83 8.15
CA GLN A 170 25.74 -49.23 7.75
C GLN A 170 27.06 -49.95 7.43
N PHE A 171 28.02 -49.27 6.81
CA PHE A 171 29.34 -49.86 6.51
C PHE A 171 30.23 -50.05 7.76
N THR A 172 30.03 -49.24 8.80
CA THR A 172 30.79 -49.34 10.06
C THR A 172 30.27 -50.43 11.00
N LEU A 173 28.99 -50.79 10.92
CA LEU A 173 28.38 -51.88 11.70
C LEU A 173 28.52 -53.28 11.06
N GLY A 174 28.89 -53.36 9.78
CA GLY A 174 29.08 -54.62 9.05
C GLY A 174 30.51 -55.21 9.10
N SER A 175 31.42 -54.62 9.87
CA SER A 175 32.85 -54.99 9.89
C SER A 175 33.34 -55.57 11.24
N ASN A 176 32.43 -56.05 12.10
CA ASN A 176 32.79 -56.77 13.34
C ASN A 176 32.47 -58.26 13.24
#